data_AF-A0A414AYB4-F1
#
_entry.id   AF-A0A414AYB4-F1
#
_cell.length_a   1.000
_cell.length_b   1.000
_cell.length_c   1.000
_cell.angle_alpha   90.00
_cell.angle_beta   90.00
_cell.angle_gamma   90.00
#
_symmetry.space_group_name_H-M   'P 1'
#
loop_
_entity.id
_entity.type
_entity.pdbx_description
1 polymer ?
#
loop_
_entity_poly.entity_id
_entity_poly.type
_entity_poly.pdbx_seq_one_letter_code
_entity_poly.pdbx_strand_id
1 'polypeptide(L)' 'MKIRTQDARQYLEYGEIYAEYSYDGKGATVYARSRFHNGALFAGAYEDMTRAKGVLYEVDLAYQAGQRVFYMPAE' A
#
# COMPACT_ATOMS: atom_id res chain seq x y z
N MET A 1 6.61 1.01 11.08
CA MET A 1 5.29 0.35 10.91
C MET A 1 5.42 -0.74 9.87
N LYS A 2 4.66 -1.83 9.97
CA LYS A 2 4.55 -2.85 8.91
C LYS A 2 3.24 -2.68 8.16
N ILE A 3 3.20 -3.01 6.87
CA ILE A 3 1.99 -3.10 6.07
C ILE A 3 1.68 -4.58 5.83
N ARG A 4 0.50 -5.04 6.24
CA ARG A 4 -0.02 -6.35 5.84
C ARG A 4 -0.65 -6.19 4.46
N THR A 5 -0.16 -6.94 3.48
CA THR A 5 -0.66 -6.90 2.09
C THR A 5 -2.14 -7.24 2.02
N GLN A 6 -2.83 -6.75 0.99
CA GLN A 6 -4.27 -6.92 0.80
C GLN A 6 -4.68 -8.39 0.71
N ASP A 7 -3.84 -9.23 0.09
CA ASP A 7 -4.03 -10.68 0.03
C ASP A 7 -3.75 -11.40 1.37
N ALA A 8 -3.38 -10.64 2.41
CA ALA A 8 -2.98 -11.09 3.72
C ALA A 8 -1.88 -12.16 3.70
N ARG A 9 -0.98 -12.18 2.71
CA ARG A 9 0.13 -13.14 2.64
C ARG A 9 1.43 -12.61 3.23
N GLN A 10 1.72 -11.32 3.07
CA GLN A 10 3.04 -10.76 3.38
C GLN A 10 2.96 -9.58 4.35
N TYR A 11 4.06 -9.32 5.06
CA TYR A 11 4.26 -8.08 5.79
C TYR A 11 5.39 -7.32 5.11
N LEU A 12 5.14 -6.08 4.73
CA LEU A 12 6.10 -5.18 4.14
C LEU A 12 6.55 -4.17 5.20
N GLU A 13 7.84 -3.88 5.26
CA GLU A 13 8.32 -2.78 6.09
C GLU A 13 7.93 -1.45 5.43
N TYR A 14 7.29 -0.57 6.21
CA TYR A 14 6.91 0.76 5.72
C TYR A 14 8.16 1.58 5.37
N GLY A 15 8.19 2.08 4.14
CA GLY A 15 9.18 3.02 3.63
C GLY A 15 8.48 4.08 2.79
N GLU A 16 8.70 4.05 1.48
CA GLU A 16 7.92 4.86 0.53
C GLU A 16 6.71 4.04 0.06
N ILE A 17 5.53 4.66 -0.03
CA ILE A 17 4.32 4.03 -0.57
C ILE A 17 3.72 4.91 -1.66
N TYR A 18 3.31 4.31 -2.77
CA TYR A 18 2.77 5.03 -3.92
C TYR A 18 1.76 4.18 -4.70
N ALA A 19 0.98 4.84 -5.55
CA ALA A 19 0.00 4.20 -6.41
C ALA A 19 0.32 4.46 -7.89
N GLU A 20 0.12 3.45 -8.73
CA GLU A 20 0.18 3.54 -10.19
C GLU A 20 -1.14 3.07 -10.79
N TYR A 21 -1.49 3.53 -11.98
CA TYR A 21 -2.61 2.94 -12.72
C TYR A 21 -2.31 1.47 -13.03
N SER A 22 -3.33 0.61 -12.97
CA SER A 22 -3.22 -0.76 -13.45
C SER A 22 -2.88 -0.78 -14.94
N TYR A 23 -2.35 -1.91 -15.42
CA TYR A 23 -1.94 -2.06 -16.82
C TYR A 23 -3.07 -1.75 -17.84
N ASP A 24 -4.31 -2.04 -17.48
CA ASP A 24 -5.49 -1.76 -18.31
C ASP A 24 -6.05 -0.33 -18.14
N GLY A 25 -5.44 0.47 -17.26
CA GLY A 25 -5.81 1.86 -16.97
C GLY A 25 -7.13 2.04 -16.22
N LYS A 26 -7.77 0.95 -15.79
CA LYS A 26 -9.10 0.99 -15.16
C LYS A 26 -9.05 1.02 -13.63
N GLY A 27 -8.04 0.40 -13.04
CA GLY A 27 -7.80 0.37 -11.61
C GLY A 27 -6.50 1.05 -11.21
N ALA A 28 -6.14 0.87 -9.94
CA ALA A 28 -4.88 1.35 -9.40
C ALA A 28 -4.23 0.31 -8.50
N THR A 29 -2.91 0.22 -8.58
CA THR A 29 -2.11 -0.68 -7.77
C THR A 29 -1.25 0.12 -6.81
N VAL A 30 -1.26 -0.26 -5.53
CA VAL A 30 -0.42 0.31 -4.49
C VAL A 30 0.82 -0.55 -4.28
N TYR A 31 1.97 0.12 -4.24
CA TYR A 31 3.27 -0.49 -4.01
C TYR A 31 3.94 0.15 -2.80
N ALA A 32 4.76 -0.64 -2.12
CA ALA A 32 5.67 -0.17 -1.08
C ALA A 32 7.13 -0.43 -1.50
N ARG A 33 7.99 0.56 -1.27
CA ARG A 33 9.45 0.41 -1.34
C ARG A 33 10.01 0.39 0.06
N SER A 34 10.80 -0.63 0.34
CA SER A 34 11.48 -0.82 1.61
C SER A 34 12.96 -0.57 1.46
N ARG A 35 13.62 -0.07 2.51
CA ARG A 35 15.09 0.03 2.56
C ARG A 35 15.78 -1.34 2.51
N PHE A 36 15.03 -2.42 2.75
CA PHE A 36 15.55 -3.80 2.76
C PHE A 36 15.36 -4.53 1.43
N HIS A 37 14.65 -3.94 0.46
CA HIS A 37 14.36 -4.57 -0.84
C HIS A 37 14.59 -3.57 -1.97
N ASN A 38 15.38 -3.95 -2.97
CA ASN A 38 15.72 -3.11 -4.12
C ASN A 38 14.59 -2.94 -5.16
N GLY A 39 13.34 -3.25 -4.80
CA GLY A 39 12.21 -3.24 -5.72
C GLY A 39 10.91 -2.78 -5.06
N ALA A 40 9.96 -2.38 -5.90
CA ALA A 40 8.60 -2.11 -5.50
C ALA A 40 7.90 -3.43 -5.15
N LEU A 41 7.31 -3.50 -3.96
CA LEU A 41 6.56 -4.65 -3.48
C LEU A 41 5.07 -4.34 -3.56
N PHE A 42 4.31 -5.25 -4.17
CA PHE A 42 2.86 -5.12 -4.28
C PHE A 42 2.22 -5.12 -2.89
N ALA A 43 1.40 -4.12 -2.61
CA ALA A 43 0.68 -3.98 -1.35
C ALA A 43 -0.83 -4.25 -1.51
N GLY A 44 -1.44 -3.80 -2.62
CA GLY A 44 -2.86 -4.03 -2.93
C GLY A 44 -3.27 -3.43 -4.27
N ALA A 45 -4.46 -3.79 -4.73
CA ALA A 45 -5.12 -3.24 -5.92
C ALA A 45 -6.50 -2.68 -5.56
N TYR A 46 -6.91 -1.63 -6.25
CA TYR A 46 -8.13 -0.88 -5.98
C TYR A 46 -8.85 -0.50 -7.27
N GLU A 47 -10.16 -0.27 -7.15
CA GLU A 47 -11.08 0.02 -8.26
C GLU A 47 -10.64 1.22 -9.12
N ASP A 48 -10.03 2.23 -8.50
CA ASP A 48 -9.55 3.42 -9.17
C ASP A 48 -8.44 4.15 -8.38
N MET A 49 -7.87 5.18 -9.00
CA MET A 49 -6.83 6.01 -8.41
C MET A 49 -7.31 6.85 -7.22
N THR A 50 -8.61 7.17 -7.16
CA THR A 50 -9.20 7.92 -6.04
C THR A 50 -9.17 7.08 -4.76
N ARG A 51 -9.63 5.82 -4.84
CA ARG A 51 -9.58 4.88 -3.73
C ARG A 51 -8.15 4.59 -3.31
N ALA A 52 -7.25 4.35 -4.26
CA ALA A 52 -5.83 4.12 -3.96
C ALA A 52 -5.20 5.30 -3.23
N LYS A 53 -5.46 6.55 -3.63
CA LYS A 53 -5.00 7.75 -2.91
C LYS A 53 -5.58 7.83 -1.49
N GLY A 54 -6.85 7.46 -1.31
CA GLY A 54 -7.45 7.34 0.01
C GLY A 54 -6.69 6.36 0.92
N VAL A 55 -6.29 5.21 0.37
CA VAL A 55 -5.47 4.24 1.11
C VAL A 55 -4.07 4.78 1.43
N LEU A 56 -3.42 5.49 0.51
CA LEU A 56 -2.13 6.13 0.81
C LEU A 56 -2.25 7.12 1.98
N TYR A 57 -3.34 7.87 2.03
CA TYR A 57 -3.64 8.79 3.12
C TYR A 57 -3.89 8.05 4.45
N GLU A 58 -4.68 6.97 4.44
CA GLU A 58 -4.91 6.12 5.62
C GLU A 58 -3.61 5.51 6.16
N VAL A 59 -2.69 5.11 5.28
CA VAL A 59 -1.36 4.60 5.66
C VAL A 59 -0.54 5.69 6.36
N ASP A 60 -0.53 6.90 5.82
CA ASP A 60 0.21 8.03 6.43
C ASP A 60 -0.38 8.38 7.81
N LEU A 61 -1.70 8.42 7.95
CA LEU A 61 -2.36 8.60 9.24
C LEU A 61 -1.98 7.49 10.24
N ALA A 62 -1.98 6.23 9.82
CA ALA A 62 -1.58 5.11 10.66
C ALA A 62 -0.12 5.21 11.10
N TYR A 63 0.77 5.66 10.20
CA TYR A 63 2.17 5.90 10.51
C TYR A 63 2.33 7.02 11.55
N GLN A 64 1.67 8.16 11.35
CA GLN A 64 1.69 9.30 12.27
C GLN A 64 1.10 8.95 13.64
N ALA A 65 0.07 8.11 13.68
CA ALA A 65 -0.51 7.60 14.91
C ALA A 65 0.37 6.55 15.64
N GLY A 66 1.54 6.21 15.08
CA GLY A 66 2.46 5.24 15.69
C GLY A 66 1.95 3.79 15.64
N GLN A 67 1.05 3.46 14.71
CA GLN A 67 0.56 2.10 14.58
C GLN A 67 1.70 1.13 14.24
N ARG A 68 1.65 -0.07 14.83
CA ARG A 68 2.67 -1.09 14.60
C ARG A 68 2.47 -1.79 13.25
N VAL A 69 1.21 -2.05 12.90
CA VAL A 69 0.79 -2.74 11.68
C VAL A 69 -0.39 -2.00 11.07
N PHE A 70 -0.27 -1.64 9.80
CA PHE A 70 -1.39 -1.23 8.96
C PHE A 70 -1.85 -2.42 8.12
N TYR A 71 -3.15 -2.65 8.03
CA TYR A 71 -3.73 -3.69 7.21
C TYR A 71 -4.28 -3.05 5.94
N MET A 72 -3.72 -3.40 4.79
CA MET A 72 -4.25 -2.92 3.51
C MET A 72 -5.73 -3.29 3.43
N PRO A 73 -6.63 -2.33 3.20
CA PRO A 73 -8.06 -2.64 3.08
C PRO A 73 -8.28 -3.68 1.99
N ALA A 74 -8.99 -4.76 2.34
CA ALA A 74 -9.70 -5.55 1.34
C ALA A 74 -10.71 -4.64 0.64
N GLU A 75 -10.98 -4.89 -0.64
CA GLU A 75 -11.95 -4.10 -1.43
C GLU A 75 -13.24 -3.78 -0.64
#